data_AF-A0A8T3XMG9-F1
#
_entry.id   AF-A0A8T3XMG9-F1
#
_cell.length_a   1.000
_cell.length_b   1.000
_cell.length_c   1.000
_cell.angle_alpha   90.00
_cell.angle_beta   90.00
_cell.angle_gamma   90.00
#
_symmetry.space_group_name_H-M   'P 1'
#
loop_
_entity.id
_entity.type
_entity.pdbx_description
1 polymer ?
#
loop_
_entity_poly.entity_id
_entity_poly.type
_entity_poly.pdbx_seq_one_letter_code
_entity_poly.pdbx_strand_id
1 'polypeptide(L)' 'MQQLKIGNISTSATELKDLAKAWIIISAAFAILLSKSIFSGEFYIKFIIASLSVGVGFLLHELGHKIVAQRYGCFA' A
#
# COMPACT_ATOMS: atom_id res chain seq x y z
N MET A 1 3.64 13.92 -18.34
CA MET A 1 3.31 13.04 -17.19
C MET A 1 2.25 13.75 -16.37
N GLN A 2 1.03 13.23 -16.29
CA GLN A 2 -0.05 13.91 -15.56
C GLN A 2 0.20 13.75 -14.06
N GLN A 3 0.50 14.87 -13.40
CA GLN A 3 0.59 14.97 -11.95
C GLN A 3 -0.84 15.13 -11.40
N LEU A 4 -1.31 14.16 -10.64
CA LEU A 4 -2.52 14.25 -9.83
C LEU A 4 -2.17 14.96 -8.51
N LYS A 5 -2.86 16.06 -8.21
CA LYS A 5 -2.80 16.66 -6.87
C LYS A 5 -3.89 16.03 -6.01
N ILE A 6 -3.49 15.30 -4.97
CA ILE A 6 -4.39 14.82 -3.92
C ILE A 6 -4.19 15.77 -2.73
N GLY A 7 -5.05 16.80 -2.64
CA GLY A 7 -4.87 17.89 -1.68
C GLY A 7 -3.57 18.66 -1.90
N ASN A 8 -2.69 18.69 -0.89
CA ASN A 8 -1.37 19.34 -0.94
C ASN A 8 -0.24 18.45 -1.48
N ILE A 9 -0.53 17.21 -1.86
CA ILE A 9 0.47 16.20 -2.23
C ILE A 9 0.47 16.00 -3.75
N SER A 10 1.64 16.11 -4.38
CA SER A 10 1.82 15.79 -5.82
C SER A 10 2.05 14.30 -6.00
N THR A 11 1.21 13.60 -6.76
CA THR A 11 1.32 12.16 -7.03
C THR A 11 1.04 11.88 -8.50
N SER A 12 1.67 10.91 -9.14
CA SER A 12 1.32 10.51 -10.51
C SER A 12 0.35 9.32 -10.56
N ALA A 13 -0.39 9.21 -11.66
CA ALA A 13 -1.25 8.06 -11.93
C ALA A 13 -0.47 6.73 -11.98
N THR A 14 0.80 6.76 -12.39
CA THR A 14 1.69 5.59 -12.35
C THR A 14 2.02 5.19 -10.92
N GLU A 15 2.38 6.15 -10.07
CA GLU A 15 2.70 5.89 -8.66
C GLU A 15 1.50 5.31 -7.91
N LEU A 16 0.29 5.82 -8.15
CA LEU A 16 -0.91 5.27 -7.54
C LEU A 16 -1.16 3.81 -7.96
N LYS A 17 -0.90 3.48 -9.24
CA LYS A 17 -0.98 2.10 -9.73
C LYS A 17 0.06 1.20 -9.09
N ASP A 18 1.28 1.67 -8.92
CA ASP A 18 2.35 0.89 -8.29
C ASP A 18 2.12 0.72 -6.78
N LEU A 19 1.60 1.74 -6.10
CA LEU A 19 1.10 1.65 -4.73
C LEU A 19 -0.01 0.60 -4.58
N ALA A 20 -0.99 0.60 -5.49
CA ALA A 20 -2.08 -0.38 -5.47
C ALA A 20 -1.56 -1.81 -5.69
N LYS A 21 -0.61 -2.02 -6.61
CA LYS A 21 0.04 -3.32 -6.80
C LYS A 21 0.81 -3.74 -5.54
N ALA A 22 1.61 -2.83 -4.98
CA ALA A 22 2.39 -3.10 -3.77
C ALA A 22 1.49 -3.45 -2.59
N TRP A 23 0.37 -2.74 -2.42
CA TRP A 23 -0.64 -3.05 -1.40
C TRP A 23 -1.19 -4.47 -1.57
N ILE A 24 -1.59 -4.89 -2.77
CA ILE A 24 -2.09 -6.25 -3.00
C ILE A 24 -1.01 -7.29 -2.72
N ILE A 25 0.22 -7.08 -3.19
CA ILE A 25 1.33 -8.02 -3.03
C ILE A 25 1.68 -8.21 -1.55
N ILE A 26 1.83 -7.13 -0.78
CA ILE A 26 2.19 -7.22 0.64
C ILE A 26 1.07 -7.85 1.46
N SER A 27 -0.19 -7.53 1.13
CA SER A 27 -1.36 -8.15 1.77
C SER A 27 -1.41 -9.65 1.51
N ALA A 28 -1.13 -10.08 0.27
CA ALA A 28 -1.06 -11.48 -0.09
C ALA A 28 0.09 -12.20 0.63
N ALA A 29 1.28 -11.59 0.70
CA ALA A 29 2.43 -12.15 1.41
C ALA A 29 2.13 -12.38 2.90
N PHE A 30 1.50 -11.41 3.58
CA PHE A 30 1.10 -11.56 4.97
C PHE A 30 -0.06 -12.55 5.16
N ALA A 31 -1.00 -12.61 4.23
CA ALA A 31 -2.06 -13.61 4.26
C ALA A 31 -1.53 -15.03 4.15
N ILE A 32 -0.54 -15.25 3.27
CA ILE A 32 0.17 -16.53 3.12
C ILE A 32 0.93 -16.84 4.40
N LEU A 33 1.65 -15.87 4.97
CA LEU A 33 2.40 -16.03 6.21
C LEU A 33 1.52 -16.41 7.41
N LEU A 34 0.34 -15.80 7.53
CA LEU A 34 -0.60 -16.03 8.63
C LEU A 34 -1.48 -17.27 8.42
N SER A 35 -1.59 -17.77 7.19
CA SER A 35 -2.37 -18.95 6.87
C SER A 35 -1.51 -20.21 6.92
N LYS A 36 -2.07 -21.28 7.50
CA LYS A 36 -1.42 -22.60 7.50
C LYS A 36 -1.52 -23.29 6.13
N SER A 37 -2.50 -22.89 5.31
CA SER A 37 -2.70 -23.38 3.95
C SER A 37 -3.40 -22.32 3.09
N ILE A 38 -3.00 -22.22 1.83
CA ILE A 38 -3.54 -21.24 0.86
C ILE A 38 -4.95 -21.65 0.38
N PHE A 39 -5.27 -22.95 0.45
CA PHE A 39 -6.56 -23.49 0.00
C PHE A 39 -7.62 -23.57 1.10
N SER A 40 -7.30 -23.11 2.32
CA SER A 40 -8.26 -23.08 3.42
C SER A 40 -9.15 -21.85 3.34
N GLY A 41 -10.44 -21.97 3.69
CA GLY A 41 -11.37 -20.83 3.77
C GLY A 41 -10.89 -19.70 4.69
N GLU A 42 -10.05 -20.02 5.68
CA GLU A 42 -9.41 -19.02 6.55
C GLU A 42 -8.47 -18.06 5.81
N PHE A 43 -7.91 -18.45 4.66
CA PHE A 43 -7.00 -17.61 3.90
C PHE A 43 -7.68 -16.31 3.48
N TYR A 44 -8.95 -16.38 3.07
CA TYR A 44 -9.69 -15.19 2.62
C TYR A 44 -9.91 -14.19 3.76
N ILE A 45 -10.27 -14.68 4.94
CA ILE A 45 -10.44 -13.85 6.14
C ILE A 45 -9.10 -13.21 6.54
N LYS A 46 -8.02 -14.01 6.56
CA LYS A 46 -6.67 -13.53 6.88
C LYS A 46 -6.16 -12.53 5.85
N PHE A 47 -6.49 -12.70 4.58
CA PHE A 47 -6.16 -11.75 3.51
C PHE A 47 -6.86 -10.42 3.69
N ILE A 48 -8.16 -10.41 4.04
CA ILE A 48 -8.88 -9.17 4.34
C ILE A 48 -8.26 -8.47 5.55
N ILE A 49 -8.01 -9.19 6.64
CA ILE A 49 -7.40 -8.63 7.85
C ILE A 49 -6.01 -8.06 7.55
N ALA A 50 -5.17 -8.80 6.82
CA ALA A 50 -3.84 -8.35 6.42
C ALA A 50 -3.91 -7.13 5.50
N SER A 51 -4.84 -7.12 4.55
CA SER A 51 -5.03 -6.00 3.63
C SER A 51 -5.47 -4.72 4.34
N LEU A 52 -6.39 -4.82 5.31
CA LEU A 52 -6.80 -3.67 6.12
C LEU A 52 -5.74 -3.23 7.13
N SER A 53 -4.99 -4.16 7.73
CA SER A 53 -4.03 -3.81 8.78
C SER A 53 -2.68 -3.41 8.20
N VAL A 54 -2.01 -4.35 7.53
CA VAL A 54 -0.68 -4.16 6.94
C VAL A 54 -0.76 -3.26 5.72
N GLY A 55 -1.77 -3.47 4.87
CA GLY A 55 -1.91 -2.70 3.65
C GLY A 55 -2.22 -1.22 3.88
N VAL A 56 -3.15 -0.89 4.80
CA VAL A 56 -3.38 0.51 5.20
C VAL A 56 -2.15 1.09 5.90
N GLY A 57 -1.48 0.32 6.75
CA GLY A 57 -0.21 0.73 7.38
C GLY A 57 0.87 1.09 6.36
N PHE A 58 1.04 0.25 5.32
CA PHE A 58 1.94 0.49 4.21
C PHE A 58 1.57 1.76 3.43
N LEU A 59 0.28 1.96 3.11
CA LEU A 59 -0.17 3.17 2.42
C LEU A 59 0.13 4.44 3.21
N LEU A 60 -0.17 4.43 4.51
CA LEU A 60 0.10 5.56 5.39
C LEU A 60 1.62 5.81 5.56
N HIS A 61 2.42 4.75 5.62
CA HIS A 61 3.87 4.83 5.69
C HIS A 61 4.45 5.53 4.46
N GLU A 62 4.06 5.09 3.26
CA GLU A 62 4.56 5.64 2.01
C GLU A 62 4.08 7.08 1.78
N LEU A 63 2.83 7.37 2.16
CA LEU A 63 2.30 8.72 2.11
C LEU A 63 3.07 9.65 3.07
N GLY A 64 3.43 9.16 4.26
CA GLY A 64 4.26 9.87 5.22
C GLY A 64 5.63 10.24 4.64
N HIS A 65 6.32 9.27 4.04
CA HIS A 65 7.59 9.52 3.34
C HIS A 65 7.44 10.59 2.26
N LYS A 66 6.39 10.48 1.43
CA LYS A 66 6.12 11.44 0.36
C LYS A 66 5.83 12.85 0.88
N ILE A 67 5.01 12.98 1.94
CA ILE A 67 4.70 14.28 2.56
C ILE A 67 5.97 14.93 3.11
N VAL A 68 6.79 14.16 3.84
CA VAL A 68 8.03 14.67 4.41
C VAL A 68 8.99 15.08 3.28
N ALA A 69 9.18 14.23 2.27
CA ALA A 69 10.05 14.54 1.13
C ALA A 69 9.61 15.82 0.43
N GLN A 70 8.31 15.96 0.13
CA GLN A 70 7.78 17.17 -0.52
C GLN A 70 7.95 18.42 0.34
N ARG A 71 7.83 18.31 1.67
CA ARG A 71 8.05 19.43 2.59
C ARG A 71 9.49 19.94 2.56
N TYR A 72 10.45 19.05 2.35
CA TYR A 72 11.88 19.39 2.25
C TYR A 72 12.36 19.60 0.80
N GLY A 73 11.46 19.55 -0.19
CA GLY A 73 11.82 19.66 -1.60
C GLY A 73 12.60 18.46 -2.16
N CYS A 74 12.56 17.32 -1.46
CA CYS A 74 13.14 16.05 -1.88
C CYS A 74 12.11 15.19 -2.64
N PHE A 75 12.59 14.21 -3.40
CA PHE A 75 11.75 13.23 -4.09
C PHE A 75 11.73 11.92 -3.31
N ALA A 76 10.53 11.36 -3.10
CA ALA A 76 10.28 10.03 -2.56
C ALA A 76 9.23 9.33 -3.41
#